data_AF-A0A381UW22-F1
#
_entry.id   AF-A0A381UW22-F1
#
_cell.length_a   1.000
_cell.length_b   1.000
_cell.length_c   1.000
_cell.angle_alpha   90.00
_cell.angle_beta   90.00
_cell.angle_gamma   90.00
#
_symmetry.space_group_name_H-M   'P 1'
#
loop_
_entity.id
_entity.type
_entity.pdbx_description
1 polymer ?
#
loop_
_entity_poly.entity_id
_entity_poly.type
_entity_poly.pdbx_seq_one_letter_code
_entity_poly.pdbx_strand_id
1 'polypeptide(L)'
;SKFDKDKLTDSIVKLNKEIKKTSEYLEKLTDYTIQYFYDILNKYGKGRQRKAEISKFDIIKVKAVAANNVKLYVNKKEGFLGYGIKKDEFVCNCSDIDDVIAFCADGTYKIVKIQEKVFIGKNIVLCQLWKKSDSRMVFNSVYYEGKSKYSFVKRFQVISASKERMYNVTKGNKGSKLLYLESRPNGESEVVSVHIHASQKARIKLFDYDFSNIEIKGKGAKGNILSKYKIRAIKHKSIGLSSLSGIKINYDKFIGRLNSDGRGDFVGKFNGDDLILVIYKDGNYELTSFELTNRYDYNNVLFLSKFDLKGVLSSVYYDGKLKNYYVKRFCVETTTPNKKFTFISLNKGSKLEYSTFKLGETIIFKHYKNKNLESVELDVDNFIDIKGWKAIGNKIPYNKIRSGSFGFLKSKKVIHEKHNKIGSDVVNDNFNVGESVELDLEPDQLNLFNEKD
;
A
#
# COMPACT_ATOMS: atom_id res chain seq x y z
N SER A 1 76.24 -44.03 -17.78
CA SER A 1 76.90 -43.33 -16.67
C SER A 1 76.12 -43.53 -15.37
N LYS A 2 76.72 -43.42 -14.18
CA LYS A 2 76.01 -43.45 -12.87
C LYS A 2 74.89 -42.40 -12.81
N PHE A 3 75.13 -41.27 -13.47
CA PHE A 3 74.18 -40.18 -13.69
C PHE A 3 72.88 -40.57 -14.42
N ASP A 4 72.94 -41.55 -15.34
CA ASP A 4 71.74 -42.02 -16.06
C ASP A 4 70.89 -42.93 -15.17
N LYS A 5 71.53 -43.72 -14.29
CA LYS A 5 70.83 -44.55 -13.30
C LYS A 5 70.14 -43.69 -12.24
N ASP A 6 70.79 -42.62 -11.79
CA ASP A 6 70.22 -41.70 -10.80
C ASP A 6 68.99 -40.97 -11.38
N LYS A 7 69.07 -40.47 -12.62
CA LYS A 7 67.91 -39.86 -13.33
C LYS A 7 66.75 -40.82 -13.54
N LEU A 8 67.04 -42.08 -13.86
CA LEU A 8 66.00 -43.11 -14.00
C LEU A 8 65.36 -43.42 -12.65
N THR A 9 66.15 -43.49 -11.57
CA THR A 9 65.66 -43.68 -10.21
C THR A 9 64.76 -42.52 -9.76
N ASP A 10 65.16 -41.27 -10.04
CA ASP A 10 64.36 -40.08 -9.76
C ASP A 10 63.04 -40.07 -10.56
N SER A 11 63.09 -40.51 -11.82
CA SER A 11 61.92 -40.63 -12.68
C SER A 11 60.94 -41.68 -12.14
N ILE A 12 61.44 -42.82 -11.65
CA ILE A 12 60.63 -43.87 -11.02
C ILE A 12 59.95 -43.33 -9.74
N VAL A 13 60.69 -42.60 -8.90
CA VAL A 13 60.12 -41.98 -7.68
C VAL A 13 59.01 -40.98 -8.02
N LYS A 14 59.21 -40.18 -9.07
CA LYS A 14 58.21 -39.20 -9.54
C LYS A 14 56.95 -39.88 -10.08
N LEU A 15 57.11 -40.92 -10.91
CA LEU A 15 56.00 -41.71 -11.44
C LEU A 15 55.19 -42.39 -10.32
N ASN A 16 55.86 -43.00 -9.34
CA ASN A 16 55.17 -43.60 -8.19
C ASN A 16 54.36 -42.58 -7.38
N LYS A 17 54.87 -41.35 -7.26
CA LYS A 17 54.15 -40.25 -6.60
C LYS A 17 52.92 -39.81 -7.40
N GLU A 18 53.02 -39.73 -8.72
CA GLU A 18 51.90 -39.40 -9.61
C GLU A 18 50.83 -40.51 -9.61
N ILE A 19 51.24 -41.79 -9.59
CA ILE A 19 50.33 -42.93 -9.47
C ILE A 19 49.56 -42.86 -8.16
N LYS A 20 50.26 -42.65 -7.03
CA LYS A 20 49.61 -42.52 -5.71
C LYS A 20 48.63 -41.35 -5.65
N LYS A 21 49.01 -40.20 -6.22
CA LYS A 21 48.13 -39.03 -6.29
C LYS A 21 46.89 -39.32 -7.16
N THR A 22 47.07 -40.06 -8.25
CA THR A 22 45.97 -40.45 -9.13
C THR A 22 45.02 -41.43 -8.46
N SER A 23 45.54 -42.41 -7.70
CA SER A 23 44.68 -43.32 -6.93
C SER A 23 43.90 -42.58 -5.84
N GLU A 24 44.53 -41.63 -5.13
CA GLU A 24 43.85 -40.77 -4.14
C GLU A 24 42.70 -39.95 -4.78
N TYR A 25 42.90 -39.45 -6.02
CA TYR A 25 41.84 -38.76 -6.76
C TYR A 25 40.74 -39.70 -7.26
N LEU A 26 41.07 -40.94 -7.64
CA LEU A 26 40.08 -41.94 -8.03
C LEU A 26 39.21 -42.38 -6.85
N GLU A 27 39.80 -42.50 -5.64
CA GLU A 27 39.05 -42.78 -4.41
C GLU A 27 38.12 -41.61 -4.01
N LYS A 28 38.55 -40.36 -4.24
CA LYS A 28 37.80 -39.14 -3.91
C LYS A 28 37.42 -38.32 -5.14
N LEU A 29 36.69 -38.97 -6.03
CA LEU A 29 36.36 -38.44 -7.36
C LEU A 29 35.53 -37.14 -7.30
N THR A 30 34.65 -37.01 -6.31
CA THR A 30 33.86 -35.78 -6.07
C THR A 30 34.74 -34.59 -5.70
N ASP A 31 35.70 -34.77 -4.79
CA ASP A 31 36.59 -33.70 -4.33
C ASP A 31 37.52 -33.25 -5.46
N TYR A 32 38.05 -34.21 -6.21
CA TYR A 32 38.82 -33.94 -7.43
C TYR A 32 38.00 -33.14 -8.45
N THR A 33 36.75 -33.53 -8.69
CA THR A 33 35.85 -32.85 -9.63
C THR A 33 35.54 -31.41 -9.19
N ILE A 34 35.28 -31.20 -7.90
CA ILE A 34 35.06 -29.86 -7.31
C ILE A 34 36.32 -29.00 -7.51
N GLN A 35 37.50 -29.52 -7.16
CA GLN A 35 38.77 -28.82 -7.32
C GLN A 35 39.04 -28.47 -8.78
N TYR A 36 38.78 -29.39 -9.71
CA TYR A 36 38.91 -29.16 -11.14
C TYR A 36 38.02 -28.01 -11.63
N PHE A 37 36.76 -27.94 -11.20
CA PHE A 37 35.87 -26.81 -11.54
C PHE A 37 36.34 -25.49 -10.91
N TYR A 38 36.86 -25.49 -9.67
CA TYR A 38 37.46 -24.30 -9.07
C TYR A 38 38.70 -23.84 -9.84
N ASP A 39 39.55 -24.75 -10.30
CA ASP A 39 40.74 -24.41 -11.09
C ASP A 39 40.35 -23.78 -12.43
N ILE A 40 39.30 -24.29 -13.10
CA ILE A 40 38.72 -23.67 -14.30
C ILE A 40 38.19 -22.27 -13.98
N LEU A 41 37.42 -22.11 -12.91
CA LEU A 41 36.86 -20.82 -12.49
C LEU A 41 37.98 -19.81 -12.19
N ASN A 42 39.05 -20.22 -11.54
CA ASN A 42 40.18 -19.35 -11.20
C ASN A 42 40.99 -18.95 -12.44
N LYS A 43 41.19 -19.89 -13.38
CA LYS A 43 41.94 -19.66 -14.62
C LYS A 43 41.17 -18.77 -15.61
N TYR A 44 39.86 -18.95 -15.73
CA TYR A 44 39.06 -18.30 -16.78
C TYR A 44 38.02 -17.29 -16.27
N GLY A 45 37.74 -17.22 -14.96
CA GLY A 45 36.70 -16.36 -14.38
C GLY A 45 37.16 -14.93 -14.07
N LYS A 46 38.45 -14.67 -13.89
CA LYS A 46 38.97 -13.32 -13.63
C LYS A 46 38.63 -12.39 -14.80
N GLY A 47 37.98 -11.26 -14.50
CA GLY A 47 37.55 -10.27 -15.51
C GLY A 47 36.32 -10.66 -16.33
N ARG A 48 35.76 -11.86 -16.14
CA ARG A 48 34.52 -12.32 -16.81
C ARG A 48 33.32 -12.30 -15.87
N GLN A 49 33.14 -11.17 -15.19
CA GLN A 49 31.94 -10.97 -14.38
C GLN A 49 30.69 -10.94 -15.26
N ARG A 50 29.56 -11.34 -14.68
CA ARG A 50 28.26 -11.31 -15.36
C ARG A 50 27.97 -9.88 -15.82
N LYS A 51 27.82 -9.69 -17.13
CA LYS A 51 27.50 -8.38 -17.73
C LYS A 51 26.01 -8.04 -17.68
N ALA A 52 25.15 -9.06 -17.55
CA ALA A 52 23.71 -8.91 -17.50
C ALA A 52 23.21 -8.88 -16.05
N GLU A 53 22.31 -7.95 -15.74
CA GLU A 53 21.59 -7.89 -14.47
C GLU A 53 20.34 -8.78 -14.52
N ILE A 54 20.11 -9.58 -13.47
CA ILE A 54 18.87 -10.34 -13.33
C ILE A 54 17.83 -9.40 -12.73
N SER A 55 16.97 -8.85 -13.57
CA SER A 55 15.78 -8.10 -13.14
C SER A 55 14.52 -8.93 -13.40
N LYS A 56 13.62 -9.00 -12.42
CA LYS A 56 12.30 -9.59 -12.61
C LYS A 56 11.37 -8.52 -13.17
N PHE A 57 10.93 -8.71 -14.40
CA PHE A 57 9.92 -7.85 -15.01
C PHE A 57 8.53 -8.35 -14.64
N ASP A 58 7.73 -7.45 -14.08
CA ASP A 58 6.29 -7.66 -13.92
C ASP A 58 5.59 -7.31 -15.24
N ILE A 59 4.49 -7.99 -15.55
CA ILE A 59 3.73 -7.78 -16.78
C ILE A 59 3.18 -6.35 -16.74
N ILE A 60 3.77 -5.47 -17.56
CA ILE A 60 3.35 -4.08 -17.64
C ILE A 60 1.93 -4.06 -18.22
N LYS A 61 0.93 -3.84 -17.36
CA LYS A 61 -0.42 -3.47 -17.81
C LYS A 61 -0.27 -2.12 -18.50
N VAL A 62 -0.30 -2.11 -19.84
CA VAL A 62 -0.14 -0.93 -20.72
C VAL A 62 -0.96 0.29 -20.25
N LYS A 63 -2.09 0.06 -19.59
CA LYS A 63 -2.94 1.10 -18.99
C LYS A 63 -2.27 1.94 -17.89
N ALA A 64 -1.29 1.42 -17.15
CA ALA A 64 -0.70 2.10 -15.99
C ALA A 64 0.40 3.11 -16.33
N VAL A 65 0.96 3.06 -17.55
CA VAL A 65 2.12 3.88 -17.98
C VAL A 65 1.71 4.92 -19.03
N ALA A 66 0.43 4.98 -19.38
CA ALA A 66 -0.04 5.88 -20.41
C ALA A 66 -0.04 7.31 -19.87
N ALA A 67 0.68 8.22 -20.53
CA ALA A 67 0.79 9.61 -20.11
C ALA A 67 -0.58 10.31 -20.20
N ASN A 68 -0.90 11.14 -19.19
CA ASN A 68 -2.13 11.94 -19.12
C ASN A 68 -2.03 13.17 -20.03
N ASN A 69 -1.89 12.93 -21.34
CA ASN A 69 -1.66 13.99 -22.33
C ASN A 69 -2.96 14.64 -22.82
N VAL A 70 -4.11 14.06 -22.50
CA VAL A 70 -5.41 14.47 -23.05
C VAL A 70 -6.32 15.02 -21.96
N LYS A 71 -7.17 15.99 -22.32
CA LYS A 71 -8.16 16.60 -21.43
C LYS A 71 -9.55 16.14 -21.81
N LEU A 72 -10.33 15.70 -20.82
CA LEU A 72 -11.70 15.26 -21.01
C LEU A 72 -12.67 16.45 -20.82
N TYR A 73 -13.56 16.63 -21.80
CA TYR A 73 -14.63 17.63 -21.75
C TYR A 73 -16.00 16.96 -21.87
N VAL A 74 -17.03 17.61 -21.30
CA VAL A 74 -18.41 17.13 -21.33
C VAL A 74 -19.40 18.25 -21.64
N ASN A 75 -20.28 18.00 -22.60
CA ASN A 75 -21.47 18.80 -22.85
C ASN A 75 -22.67 18.14 -22.16
N LYS A 76 -23.00 18.63 -20.95
CA LYS A 76 -24.07 18.04 -20.14
C LYS A 76 -25.45 18.12 -20.81
N LYS A 77 -25.78 19.22 -21.48
CA LYS A 77 -27.11 19.45 -22.08
C LYS A 77 -27.33 18.57 -23.30
N GLU A 78 -26.40 18.62 -24.25
CA GLU A 78 -26.52 17.88 -25.51
C GLU A 78 -26.18 16.40 -25.34
N GLY A 79 -25.36 16.04 -24.35
CA GLY A 79 -25.03 14.65 -24.03
C GLY A 79 -23.79 14.11 -24.71
N PHE A 80 -22.85 15.00 -25.05
CA PHE A 80 -21.58 14.63 -25.69
C PHE A 80 -20.42 14.63 -24.69
N LEU A 81 -19.47 13.74 -24.93
CA LEU A 81 -18.23 13.57 -24.17
C LEU A 81 -17.06 13.42 -25.14
N GLY A 82 -15.92 14.05 -24.87
CA GLY A 82 -14.68 13.73 -25.57
C GLY A 82 -13.61 14.80 -25.40
N TYR A 83 -12.45 14.58 -26.01
CA TYR A 83 -11.35 15.54 -26.00
C TYR A 83 -11.45 16.61 -27.10
N GLY A 84 -12.29 16.38 -28.13
CA GLY A 84 -12.50 17.32 -29.24
C GLY A 84 -13.39 18.52 -28.87
N ILE A 85 -14.12 18.43 -27.75
CA ILE A 85 -15.14 19.42 -27.36
C ILE A 85 -14.58 20.44 -26.35
N LYS A 86 -13.46 21.08 -26.72
CA LYS A 86 -12.71 21.99 -25.83
C LYS A 86 -13.48 23.23 -25.35
N LYS A 87 -14.63 23.53 -25.96
CA LYS A 87 -15.47 24.69 -25.61
C LYS A 87 -16.40 24.42 -24.42
N ASP A 88 -16.56 23.16 -24.03
CA ASP A 88 -17.49 22.75 -22.98
C ASP A 88 -16.78 22.51 -21.63
N GLU A 89 -17.51 22.01 -20.63
CA GLU A 89 -17.04 21.87 -19.26
C GLU A 89 -15.87 20.87 -19.16
N PHE A 90 -14.77 21.30 -18.55
CA PHE A 90 -13.61 20.46 -18.27
C PHE A 90 -13.89 19.52 -17.09
N VAL A 91 -13.55 18.23 -17.25
CA VAL A 91 -13.75 17.20 -16.22
C VAL A 91 -12.42 16.84 -15.55
N CYS A 92 -11.47 16.29 -16.31
CA CYS A 92 -10.19 15.82 -15.78
C CYS A 92 -9.17 15.60 -16.90
N ASN A 93 -7.90 15.45 -16.51
CA ASN A 93 -6.85 14.94 -17.41
C ASN A 93 -6.96 13.41 -17.50
N CYS A 94 -6.74 12.86 -18.69
CA CYS A 94 -6.92 11.45 -19.00
C CYS A 94 -5.91 10.98 -20.06
N SER A 95 -5.79 9.67 -20.19
CA SER A 95 -5.05 9.02 -21.27
C SER A 95 -5.96 8.47 -22.37
N ASP A 96 -5.44 8.27 -23.57
CA ASP A 96 -6.15 7.72 -24.74
C ASP A 96 -6.67 6.28 -24.52
N ILE A 97 -6.15 5.61 -23.50
CA ILE A 97 -6.48 4.21 -23.16
C ILE A 97 -7.48 4.14 -21.98
N ASP A 98 -7.77 5.28 -21.34
CA ASP A 98 -8.69 5.32 -20.22
C ASP A 98 -10.14 5.11 -20.66
N ASP A 99 -10.91 4.57 -19.73
CA ASP A 99 -12.34 4.35 -19.88
C ASP A 99 -13.08 5.39 -19.02
N VAL A 100 -14.18 5.93 -19.53
CA VAL A 100 -14.98 6.97 -18.88
C VAL A 100 -16.37 6.42 -18.61
N ILE A 101 -16.89 6.71 -17.41
CA ILE A 101 -18.28 6.45 -17.05
C ILE A 101 -19.05 7.76 -17.00
N ALA A 102 -20.23 7.78 -17.61
CA ALA A 102 -21.14 8.92 -17.53
C ALA A 102 -22.57 8.47 -17.25
N PHE A 103 -23.26 9.24 -16.40
CA PHE A 103 -24.62 8.99 -15.95
C PHE A 103 -25.54 10.11 -16.44
N CYS A 104 -26.71 9.74 -16.96
CA CYS A 104 -27.73 10.65 -17.47
C CYS A 104 -28.87 10.84 -16.46
N ALA A 105 -29.62 11.92 -16.60
CA ALA A 105 -30.73 12.27 -15.71
C ALA A 105 -31.92 11.29 -15.75
N ASP A 106 -32.02 10.47 -16.79
CA ASP A 106 -32.99 9.36 -16.89
C ASP A 106 -32.56 8.10 -16.10
N GLY A 107 -31.37 8.14 -15.49
CA GLY A 107 -30.78 7.04 -14.75
C GLY A 107 -30.02 6.04 -15.62
N THR A 108 -29.92 6.27 -16.94
CA THR A 108 -29.05 5.47 -17.81
C THR A 108 -27.60 5.86 -17.61
N TYR A 109 -26.69 4.91 -17.82
CA TYR A 109 -25.27 5.18 -17.81
C TYR A 109 -24.54 4.28 -18.79
N LYS A 110 -23.41 4.77 -19.30
CA LYS A 110 -22.60 4.07 -20.29
C LYS A 110 -21.13 4.21 -19.92
N ILE A 111 -20.36 3.17 -20.24
CA ILE A 111 -18.91 3.19 -20.16
C ILE A 111 -18.37 3.21 -21.58
N VAL A 112 -17.54 4.21 -21.88
CA VAL A 112 -16.97 4.42 -23.22
C VAL A 112 -15.46 4.60 -23.10
N LYS A 113 -14.73 4.15 -24.11
CA LYS A 113 -13.33 4.52 -24.26
C LYS A 113 -13.27 6.01 -24.66
N ILE A 114 -12.25 6.72 -24.22
CA ILE A 114 -12.03 8.10 -24.65
C ILE A 114 -11.87 8.17 -26.17
N GLN A 115 -12.58 9.12 -26.76
CA GLN A 115 -12.65 9.41 -28.19
C GLN A 115 -12.85 10.92 -28.38
N GLU A 116 -12.76 11.39 -29.62
CA GLU A 116 -12.85 12.83 -29.94
C GLU A 116 -14.21 13.42 -29.55
N LYS A 117 -15.30 12.74 -29.91
CA LYS A 117 -16.68 13.10 -29.55
C LYS A 117 -17.57 11.87 -29.57
N VAL A 118 -18.21 11.57 -28.44
CA VAL A 118 -19.12 10.44 -28.27
C VAL A 118 -20.43 10.92 -27.66
N PHE A 119 -21.53 10.45 -28.23
CA PHE A 119 -22.85 10.64 -27.65
C PHE A 119 -23.16 9.55 -26.62
N ILE A 120 -23.60 9.97 -25.44
CA ILE A 120 -23.99 9.06 -24.35
C ILE A 120 -25.50 9.14 -24.11
N GLY A 121 -26.01 10.36 -23.97
CA GLY A 121 -27.41 10.65 -23.66
C GLY A 121 -27.57 12.07 -23.15
N LYS A 122 -28.73 12.68 -23.39
CA LYS A 122 -28.99 14.07 -22.98
C LYS A 122 -29.01 14.21 -21.46
N ASN A 123 -28.61 15.38 -20.96
CA ASN A 123 -28.59 15.71 -19.52
C ASN A 123 -27.68 14.78 -18.70
N ILE A 124 -26.38 14.81 -18.98
CA ILE A 124 -25.37 14.12 -18.17
C ILE A 124 -25.30 14.79 -16.79
N VAL A 125 -25.44 13.99 -15.73
CA VAL A 125 -25.38 14.41 -14.33
C VAL A 125 -23.96 14.30 -13.79
N LEU A 126 -23.30 13.16 -14.04
CA LEU A 126 -21.96 12.86 -13.55
C LEU A 126 -21.13 12.24 -14.67
N CYS A 127 -19.88 12.66 -14.78
CA CYS A 127 -18.90 12.10 -15.69
C CYS A 127 -17.54 12.03 -14.99
N GLN A 128 -16.87 10.88 -15.07
CA GLN A 128 -15.52 10.70 -14.51
C GLN A 128 -14.79 9.52 -15.17
N LEU A 129 -13.48 9.43 -14.90
CA LEU A 129 -12.69 8.25 -15.23
C LEU A 129 -13.20 7.01 -14.49
N TRP A 130 -13.20 5.88 -15.19
CA TRP A 130 -13.62 4.59 -14.65
C TRP A 130 -12.46 3.60 -14.69
N LYS A 131 -12.05 3.16 -13.50
CA LYS A 131 -11.05 2.11 -13.32
C LYS A 131 -11.74 0.76 -13.22
N LYS A 132 -11.45 -0.15 -14.16
CA LYS A 132 -11.97 -1.52 -14.11
C LYS A 132 -11.44 -2.22 -12.86
N SER A 133 -12.32 -2.95 -12.17
CA SER A 133 -12.03 -3.64 -10.92
C SER A 133 -11.73 -2.72 -9.72
N ASP A 134 -12.11 -1.44 -9.80
CA ASP A 134 -12.06 -0.55 -8.64
C ASP A 134 -13.24 -0.83 -7.71
N SER A 135 -12.95 -1.48 -6.58
CA SER A 135 -13.92 -1.79 -5.53
C SER A 135 -14.03 -0.70 -4.47
N ARG A 136 -13.27 0.39 -4.55
CA ARG A 136 -13.41 1.52 -3.60
C ARG A 136 -14.42 2.56 -4.11
N MET A 137 -14.49 2.74 -5.43
CA MET A 137 -15.44 3.65 -6.04
C MET A 137 -16.89 3.23 -5.80
N VAL A 138 -17.58 3.96 -4.92
CA VAL A 138 -19.01 3.78 -4.62
C VAL A 138 -19.78 4.97 -5.17
N PHE A 139 -20.91 4.68 -5.80
CA PHE A 139 -21.86 5.69 -6.22
C PHE A 139 -23.03 5.70 -5.24
N ASN A 140 -23.23 6.84 -4.59
CA ASN A 140 -24.39 7.08 -3.76
C ASN A 140 -25.45 7.77 -4.62
N SER A 141 -26.63 7.18 -4.71
CA SER A 141 -27.67 7.66 -5.61
C SER A 141 -29.04 7.67 -4.97
N VAL A 142 -29.85 8.65 -5.37
CA VAL A 142 -31.29 8.66 -5.16
C VAL A 142 -31.97 8.77 -6.52
N TYR A 143 -32.90 7.87 -6.79
CA TYR A 143 -33.64 7.85 -8.04
C TYR A 143 -35.13 7.72 -7.81
N TYR A 144 -35.92 8.35 -8.67
CA TYR A 144 -37.36 8.19 -8.74
C TYR A 144 -37.71 7.11 -9.76
N GLU A 145 -38.57 6.17 -9.39
CA GLU A 145 -39.05 5.13 -10.29
C GLU A 145 -40.45 5.47 -10.83
N GLY A 146 -40.59 5.53 -12.16
CA GLY A 146 -41.84 5.96 -12.79
C GLY A 146 -43.03 5.02 -12.55
N LYS A 147 -42.79 3.71 -12.47
CA LYS A 147 -43.85 2.69 -12.28
C LYS A 147 -44.43 2.71 -10.86
N SER A 148 -43.57 2.68 -9.83
CA SER A 148 -43.99 2.67 -8.43
C SER A 148 -44.29 4.07 -7.88
N LYS A 149 -43.81 5.12 -8.57
CA LYS A 149 -43.88 6.53 -8.14
C LYS A 149 -43.19 6.81 -6.81
N TYR A 150 -42.27 5.92 -6.39
CA TYR A 150 -41.49 6.07 -5.18
C TYR A 150 -40.06 6.51 -5.50
N SER A 151 -39.44 7.16 -4.53
CA SER A 151 -38.02 7.49 -4.57
C SER A 151 -37.25 6.43 -3.80
N PHE A 152 -36.20 5.92 -4.42
CA PHE A 152 -35.31 4.91 -3.87
C PHE A 152 -33.91 5.47 -3.67
N VAL A 153 -33.23 4.94 -2.68
CA VAL A 153 -31.85 5.24 -2.36
C VAL A 153 -31.00 4.00 -2.54
N LYS A 154 -29.82 4.15 -3.14
CA LYS A 154 -28.95 3.05 -3.53
C LYS A 154 -27.49 3.46 -3.45
N ARG A 155 -26.69 2.65 -2.76
CA ARG A 155 -25.22 2.67 -2.81
C ARG A 155 -24.76 1.50 -3.66
N PHE A 156 -23.99 1.77 -4.70
CA PHE A 156 -23.57 0.70 -5.60
C PHE A 156 -22.18 0.89 -6.19
N GLN A 157 -21.57 -0.23 -6.56
CA GLN A 157 -20.27 -0.27 -7.24
C GLN A 157 -20.42 -0.78 -8.67
N VAL A 158 -19.58 -0.25 -9.56
CA VAL A 158 -19.46 -0.67 -10.96
C VAL A 158 -18.09 -1.30 -11.17
N ILE A 159 -17.87 -2.49 -10.60
CA ILE A 159 -16.58 -3.20 -10.64
C ILE A 159 -16.26 -3.66 -12.06
N SER A 160 -17.27 -4.19 -12.77
CA SER A 160 -17.13 -4.67 -14.14
C SER A 160 -18.35 -4.25 -14.95
N ALA A 161 -18.13 -3.86 -16.20
CA ALA A 161 -19.18 -3.62 -17.17
C ALA A 161 -18.59 -3.70 -18.58
N SER A 162 -19.44 -4.12 -19.52
CA SER A 162 -19.10 -4.13 -20.95
C SER A 162 -19.10 -2.69 -21.45
N LYS A 163 -18.09 -2.36 -22.25
CA LYS A 163 -18.04 -1.06 -22.92
C LYS A 163 -19.20 -0.95 -23.90
N GLU A 164 -19.62 0.28 -24.15
CA GLU A 164 -20.64 0.65 -25.14
C GLU A 164 -22.07 0.12 -24.89
N ARG A 165 -22.24 -0.79 -23.94
CA ARG A 165 -23.55 -1.22 -23.46
C ARG A 165 -24.16 -0.15 -22.57
N MET A 166 -25.43 0.15 -22.80
CA MET A 166 -26.21 0.98 -21.90
C MET A 166 -26.70 0.17 -20.70
N TYR A 167 -26.51 0.74 -19.52
CA TYR A 167 -26.97 0.23 -18.24
C TYR A 167 -27.91 1.24 -17.59
N ASN A 168 -28.63 0.83 -16.55
CA ASN A 168 -29.52 1.72 -15.82
C ASN A 168 -29.31 1.54 -14.31
N VAL A 169 -29.24 2.66 -13.57
CA VAL A 169 -29.16 2.67 -12.10
C VAL A 169 -30.50 2.23 -11.50
N THR A 170 -31.59 2.57 -12.19
CA THR A 170 -32.97 2.21 -11.90
C THR A 170 -33.36 0.90 -12.60
N LYS A 171 -34.66 0.54 -12.59
CA LYS A 171 -35.20 -0.59 -13.36
C LYS A 171 -35.47 -0.27 -14.84
N GLY A 172 -35.20 0.94 -15.32
CA GLY A 172 -35.43 1.33 -16.73
C GLY A 172 -36.90 1.57 -17.10
N ASN A 173 -37.79 1.70 -16.11
CA ASN A 173 -39.19 2.01 -16.34
C ASN A 173 -39.36 3.43 -16.90
N LYS A 174 -40.32 3.64 -17.82
CA LYS A 174 -40.63 4.96 -18.38
C LYS A 174 -40.92 5.98 -17.27
N GLY A 175 -40.36 7.19 -17.38
CA GLY A 175 -40.52 8.26 -16.40
C GLY A 175 -39.65 8.16 -15.15
N SER A 176 -38.73 7.18 -15.08
CA SER A 176 -37.71 7.13 -14.04
C SER A 176 -36.70 8.27 -14.21
N LYS A 177 -36.21 8.81 -13.10
CA LYS A 177 -35.27 9.94 -13.08
C LYS A 177 -34.25 9.78 -11.98
N LEU A 178 -33.03 10.18 -12.24
CA LEU A 178 -31.99 10.31 -11.23
C LEU A 178 -32.15 11.66 -10.53
N LEU A 179 -32.34 11.64 -9.22
CA LEU A 179 -32.55 12.85 -8.41
C LEU A 179 -31.27 13.35 -7.77
N TYR A 180 -30.38 12.42 -7.41
CA TYR A 180 -29.10 12.70 -6.78
C TYR A 180 -28.13 11.58 -7.14
N LEU A 181 -26.88 11.94 -7.43
CA LEU A 181 -25.80 11.00 -7.68
C LEU A 181 -24.48 11.68 -7.33
N GLU A 182 -23.70 11.06 -6.47
CA GLU A 182 -22.36 11.50 -6.12
C GLU A 182 -21.40 10.30 -6.15
N SER A 183 -20.17 10.54 -6.62
CA SER A 183 -19.11 9.54 -6.59
C SER A 183 -18.25 9.68 -5.35
N ARG A 184 -18.02 8.56 -4.67
CA ARG A 184 -17.29 8.46 -3.41
C ARG A 184 -16.11 7.49 -3.62
N PRO A 185 -14.91 8.02 -3.94
CA PRO A 185 -13.74 7.20 -4.29
C PRO A 185 -13.33 6.21 -3.20
N ASN A 186 -13.61 6.49 -1.92
CA ASN A 186 -13.33 5.58 -0.81
C ASN A 186 -14.59 5.01 -0.15
N GLY A 187 -15.74 5.11 -0.84
CA GLY A 187 -17.05 4.74 -0.33
C GLY A 187 -17.39 5.40 0.99
N GLU A 188 -17.05 6.69 1.11
CA GLU A 188 -17.52 7.58 2.15
C GLU A 188 -19.04 7.49 2.27
N SER A 189 -19.56 7.35 3.51
CA SER A 189 -20.97 7.62 3.76
C SER A 189 -21.22 9.12 3.64
N GLU A 190 -22.47 9.52 3.40
CA GLU A 190 -22.83 10.93 3.36
C GLU A 190 -24.21 11.14 3.95
N VAL A 191 -24.45 12.32 4.46
CA VAL A 191 -25.77 12.74 4.92
C VAL A 191 -26.33 13.75 3.92
N VAL A 192 -27.54 13.49 3.44
CA VAL A 192 -28.25 14.38 2.51
C VAL A 192 -29.54 14.88 3.11
N SER A 193 -29.90 16.12 2.80
CA SER A 193 -31.15 16.73 3.22
C SER A 193 -32.20 16.64 2.10
N VAL A 194 -33.28 15.89 2.37
CA VAL A 194 -34.32 15.57 1.41
C VAL A 194 -35.50 16.51 1.58
N HIS A 195 -35.83 17.23 0.52
CA HIS A 195 -36.94 18.18 0.49
C HIS A 195 -38.11 17.57 -0.29
N ILE A 196 -39.20 17.25 0.39
CA ILE A 196 -40.45 16.78 -0.23
C ILE A 196 -41.16 17.97 -0.89
N HIS A 197 -41.83 17.73 -2.02
CA HIS A 197 -42.62 18.74 -2.69
C HIS A 197 -43.76 19.26 -1.81
N ALA A 198 -43.97 20.59 -1.79
CA ALA A 198 -44.90 21.24 -0.87
C ALA A 198 -46.35 20.75 -0.99
N SER A 199 -46.77 20.30 -2.19
CA SER A 199 -48.11 19.77 -2.46
C SER A 199 -48.40 18.38 -1.88
N GLN A 200 -47.39 17.71 -1.31
CA GLN A 200 -47.56 16.37 -0.74
C GLN A 200 -48.11 16.45 0.69
N LYS A 201 -48.95 15.48 1.08
CA LYS A 201 -49.56 15.37 2.41
C LYS A 201 -48.57 14.89 3.50
N ALA A 202 -47.26 14.92 3.24
CA ALA A 202 -46.25 14.47 4.18
C ALA A 202 -46.19 15.38 5.41
N ARG A 203 -46.19 14.79 6.62
CA ARG A 203 -46.05 15.52 7.89
C ARG A 203 -44.68 16.18 8.02
N ILE A 204 -43.63 15.44 7.65
CA ILE A 204 -42.24 15.93 7.65
C ILE A 204 -41.84 16.19 6.20
N LYS A 205 -41.67 17.46 5.83
CA LYS A 205 -41.33 17.86 4.46
C LYS A 205 -39.82 18.04 4.23
N LEU A 206 -39.06 18.15 5.30
CA LEU A 206 -37.61 18.25 5.30
C LEU A 206 -37.07 17.25 6.31
N PHE A 207 -36.23 16.33 5.86
CA PHE A 207 -35.55 15.38 6.72
C PHE A 207 -34.17 15.04 6.17
N ASP A 208 -33.27 14.65 7.05
CA ASP A 208 -31.94 14.21 6.65
C ASP A 208 -31.90 12.68 6.56
N TYR A 209 -31.16 12.19 5.57
CA TYR A 209 -30.95 10.77 5.35
C TYR A 209 -29.46 10.47 5.32
N ASP A 210 -29.02 9.55 6.18
CA ASP A 210 -27.66 9.05 6.19
C ASP A 210 -27.54 7.79 5.32
N PHE A 211 -26.65 7.86 4.33
CA PHE A 211 -26.31 6.74 3.45
C PHE A 211 -25.57 5.61 4.18
N SER A 212 -25.00 5.84 5.37
CA SER A 212 -24.40 4.78 6.20
C SER A 212 -25.38 3.65 6.51
N ASN A 213 -26.68 3.96 6.58
CA ASN A 213 -27.76 3.00 6.86
C ASN A 213 -27.99 1.96 5.75
N ILE A 214 -27.33 2.11 4.60
CA ILE A 214 -27.46 1.19 3.48
C ILE A 214 -26.11 0.56 3.17
N GLU A 215 -26.14 -0.74 2.97
CA GLU A 215 -25.00 -1.50 2.46
C GLU A 215 -24.68 -1.16 1.01
N ILE A 216 -23.40 -1.29 0.67
CA ILE A 216 -22.91 -1.14 -0.69
C ILE A 216 -23.26 -2.40 -1.48
N LYS A 217 -24.11 -2.27 -2.51
CA LYS A 217 -24.56 -3.39 -3.34
C LYS A 217 -23.93 -3.36 -4.74
N GLY A 218 -24.15 -4.41 -5.54
CA GLY A 218 -23.75 -4.44 -6.94
C GLY A 218 -24.62 -3.54 -7.84
N LYS A 219 -24.12 -3.22 -9.05
CA LYS A 219 -24.83 -2.39 -10.05
C LYS A 219 -26.28 -2.82 -10.35
N GLY A 220 -26.58 -4.13 -10.32
CA GLY A 220 -27.92 -4.66 -10.62
C GLY A 220 -28.91 -4.66 -9.46
N ALA A 221 -28.47 -4.32 -8.23
CA ALA A 221 -29.32 -4.38 -7.06
C ALA A 221 -30.41 -3.29 -7.08
N LYS A 222 -31.58 -3.60 -6.50
CA LYS A 222 -32.64 -2.62 -6.28
C LYS A 222 -32.29 -1.74 -5.07
N GLY A 223 -32.60 -0.44 -5.15
CA GLY A 223 -32.49 0.48 -4.02
C GLY A 223 -33.54 0.23 -2.94
N ASN A 224 -33.30 0.79 -1.75
CA ASN A 224 -34.26 0.83 -0.65
C ASN A 224 -35.20 2.03 -0.81
N ILE A 225 -36.42 1.96 -0.26
CA ILE A 225 -37.38 3.08 -0.37
C ILE A 225 -36.89 4.23 0.52
N LEU A 226 -36.66 5.40 -0.08
CA LEU A 226 -36.35 6.63 0.64
C LEU A 226 -37.64 7.37 1.02
N SER A 227 -38.55 7.53 0.06
CA SER A 227 -39.83 8.19 0.29
C SER A 227 -40.87 7.74 -0.71
N LYS A 228 -42.11 7.59 -0.23
CA LYS A 228 -43.29 7.35 -1.07
C LYS A 228 -43.82 8.65 -1.71
N TYR A 229 -43.38 9.80 -1.21
CA TYR A 229 -43.81 11.11 -1.71
C TYR A 229 -42.85 11.67 -2.75
N LYS A 230 -43.36 12.56 -3.61
CA LYS A 230 -42.55 13.24 -4.62
C LYS A 230 -41.52 14.16 -3.96
N ILE A 231 -40.24 13.91 -4.23
CA ILE A 231 -39.12 14.75 -3.79
C ILE A 231 -38.97 15.94 -4.75
N ARG A 232 -38.75 17.14 -4.18
CA ARG A 232 -38.45 18.37 -4.91
C ARG A 232 -36.95 18.53 -5.16
N ALA A 233 -36.14 18.34 -4.13
CA ALA A 233 -34.70 18.53 -4.19
C ALA A 233 -33.99 17.71 -3.11
N ILE A 234 -32.73 17.39 -3.35
CA ILE A 234 -31.83 16.73 -2.41
C ILE A 234 -30.57 17.58 -2.34
N LYS A 235 -30.17 17.97 -1.14
CA LYS A 235 -28.98 18.78 -0.91
C LYS A 235 -27.97 17.98 -0.10
N HIS A 236 -26.72 17.97 -0.53
CA HIS A 236 -25.63 17.42 0.27
C HIS A 236 -25.48 18.21 1.57
N LYS A 237 -25.38 17.53 2.72
CA LYS A 237 -25.22 18.16 4.04
C LYS A 237 -23.79 17.98 4.57
N SER A 238 -23.31 16.74 4.65
CA SER A 238 -21.99 16.42 5.21
C SER A 238 -21.46 15.08 4.72
N ILE A 239 -20.14 14.95 4.63
CA ILE A 239 -19.44 13.71 4.31
C ILE A 239 -19.18 12.96 5.63
N GLY A 240 -19.50 11.67 5.66
CA GLY A 240 -19.23 10.75 6.76
C GLY A 240 -17.94 9.95 6.57
N LEU A 241 -17.70 8.99 7.46
CA LEU A 241 -16.51 8.14 7.42
C LEU A 241 -16.54 7.15 6.24
N SER A 242 -15.36 6.72 5.76
CA SER A 242 -15.25 5.66 4.76
C SER A 242 -15.88 4.37 5.29
N SER A 243 -16.86 3.83 4.55
CA SER A 243 -17.54 2.58 4.93
C SER A 243 -16.71 1.33 4.58
N LEU A 244 -15.60 1.48 3.85
CA LEU A 244 -14.72 0.38 3.45
C LEU A 244 -13.55 0.19 4.42
N SER A 245 -13.25 -1.07 4.72
CA SER A 245 -12.07 -1.45 5.50
C SER A 245 -10.76 -1.10 4.77
N GLY A 246 -9.68 -0.88 5.54
CA GLY A 246 -8.37 -0.54 4.99
C GLY A 246 -7.74 -1.63 4.15
N ILE A 247 -7.17 -1.23 3.01
CA ILE A 247 -6.47 -2.13 2.11
C ILE A 247 -5.13 -2.48 2.75
N LYS A 248 -4.84 -3.78 2.78
CA LYS A 248 -3.51 -4.28 3.13
C LYS A 248 -2.59 -4.03 1.94
N ILE A 249 -1.53 -3.27 2.17
CA ILE A 249 -0.50 -3.00 1.17
C ILE A 249 0.80 -3.66 1.61
N ASN A 250 1.41 -4.36 0.68
CA ASN A 250 2.72 -4.97 0.80
C ASN A 250 3.67 -4.37 -0.24
N TYR A 251 4.97 -4.41 0.06
CA TYR A 251 6.03 -3.91 -0.79
C TYR A 251 6.97 -5.03 -1.21
N ASP A 252 7.14 -5.21 -2.52
CA ASP A 252 8.10 -6.15 -3.07
C ASP A 252 9.47 -5.48 -3.22
N LYS A 253 10.41 -5.86 -2.34
CA LYS A 253 11.80 -5.36 -2.33
C LYS A 253 12.62 -5.69 -3.57
N PHE A 254 12.22 -6.68 -4.39
CA PHE A 254 12.95 -7.07 -5.59
C PHE A 254 12.49 -6.33 -6.84
N ILE A 255 11.24 -5.85 -6.84
CA ILE A 255 10.62 -5.17 -7.99
C ILE A 255 10.50 -3.66 -7.75
N GLY A 256 10.40 -3.24 -6.48
CA GLY A 256 10.19 -1.84 -6.12
C GLY A 256 8.74 -1.39 -6.31
N ARG A 257 7.77 -2.28 -6.10
CA ARG A 257 6.33 -2.01 -6.31
C ARG A 257 5.49 -2.38 -5.09
N LEU A 258 4.39 -1.65 -4.94
CA LEU A 258 3.33 -1.99 -3.99
C LEU A 258 2.40 -3.05 -4.60
N ASN A 259 1.86 -3.90 -3.74
CA ASN A 259 0.82 -4.87 -4.10
C ASN A 259 -0.18 -5.05 -2.96
N SER A 260 -1.37 -5.55 -3.30
CA SER A 260 -2.42 -5.94 -2.34
C SER A 260 -2.47 -7.45 -2.10
N ASP A 261 -1.63 -8.23 -2.79
CA ASP A 261 -1.73 -9.69 -2.86
C ASP A 261 -0.92 -10.39 -1.76
N GLY A 262 -0.38 -9.61 -0.80
CA GLY A 262 0.40 -10.13 0.32
C GLY A 262 1.84 -10.50 -0.03
N ARG A 263 2.37 -10.09 -1.18
CA ARG A 263 3.74 -10.43 -1.61
C ARG A 263 4.75 -9.43 -1.08
N GLY A 264 5.81 -9.91 -0.45
CA GLY A 264 6.85 -9.07 0.14
C GLY A 264 6.46 -8.52 1.52
N ASP A 265 7.08 -7.42 1.90
CA ASP A 265 6.96 -6.88 3.26
C ASP A 265 5.63 -6.19 3.48
N PHE A 266 4.99 -6.48 4.60
CA PHE A 266 3.76 -5.80 4.99
C PHE A 266 4.05 -4.35 5.41
N VAL A 267 3.49 -3.38 4.68
CA VAL A 267 3.68 -1.95 4.95
C VAL A 267 2.64 -1.44 5.94
N GLY A 268 1.38 -1.84 5.78
CA GLY A 268 0.29 -1.41 6.64
C GLY A 268 -1.11 -1.57 6.03
N LYS A 269 -2.12 -1.13 6.79
CA LYS A 269 -3.50 -0.97 6.30
C LYS A 269 -3.79 0.50 6.00
N PHE A 270 -4.23 0.78 4.78
CA PHE A 270 -4.40 2.13 4.25
C PHE A 270 -5.87 2.47 3.94
N ASN A 271 -6.26 3.69 4.31
CA ASN A 271 -7.57 4.29 4.13
C ASN A 271 -7.45 5.73 3.65
N GLY A 272 -8.39 6.17 2.81
CA GLY A 272 -8.57 7.58 2.45
C GLY A 272 -7.27 8.25 2.01
N ASP A 273 -6.82 9.22 2.80
CA ASP A 273 -5.64 10.05 2.54
C ASP A 273 -4.38 9.59 3.30
N ASP A 274 -4.36 8.35 3.79
CA ASP A 274 -3.17 7.77 4.43
C ASP A 274 -1.95 7.85 3.48
N LEU A 275 -0.77 8.13 4.05
CA LEU A 275 0.48 8.21 3.30
C LEU A 275 1.44 7.08 3.68
N ILE A 276 2.33 6.76 2.76
CA ILE A 276 3.46 5.84 2.95
C ILE A 276 4.71 6.68 3.19
N LEU A 277 5.45 6.36 4.25
CA LEU A 277 6.79 6.85 4.50
C LEU A 277 7.81 5.92 3.83
N VAL A 278 8.59 6.48 2.92
CA VAL A 278 9.66 5.80 2.20
C VAL A 278 10.99 6.30 2.71
N ILE A 279 11.86 5.40 3.17
CA ILE A 279 13.22 5.74 3.60
C ILE A 279 14.22 5.15 2.59
N TYR A 280 15.14 5.99 2.13
CA TYR A 280 16.18 5.64 1.17
C TYR A 280 17.56 5.47 1.86
N LYS A 281 18.43 4.64 1.27
CA LYS A 281 19.79 4.33 1.75
C LYS A 281 20.75 5.52 1.70
N ASP A 282 20.44 6.52 0.88
CA ASP A 282 21.14 7.81 0.81
C ASP A 282 20.73 8.77 1.95
N GLY A 283 19.82 8.36 2.83
CA GLY A 283 19.32 9.16 3.95
C GLY A 283 18.33 10.25 3.54
N ASN A 284 17.63 10.03 2.42
CA ASN A 284 16.41 10.75 2.09
C ASN A 284 15.17 10.04 2.64
N TYR A 285 14.17 10.82 3.05
CA TYR A 285 12.80 10.33 3.24
C TYR A 285 11.85 10.99 2.24
N GLU A 286 10.76 10.29 1.91
CA GLU A 286 9.70 10.77 1.03
C GLU A 286 8.35 10.26 1.53
N LEU A 287 7.30 11.07 1.37
CA LEU A 287 5.92 10.66 1.59
C LEU A 287 5.24 10.41 0.25
N THR A 288 4.63 9.24 0.08
CA THR A 288 3.93 8.89 -1.15
C THR A 288 2.51 8.41 -0.84
N SER A 289 1.63 8.44 -1.86
CA SER A 289 0.33 7.78 -1.76
C SER A 289 0.48 6.25 -1.74
N PHE A 290 -0.57 5.53 -1.40
CA PHE A 290 -0.60 4.06 -1.48
C PHE A 290 -1.07 3.53 -2.85
N GLU A 291 -0.97 4.33 -3.92
CA GLU A 291 -1.32 3.89 -5.25
C GLU A 291 -0.39 2.76 -5.74
N LEU A 292 -0.97 1.67 -6.25
CA LEU A 292 -0.20 0.51 -6.75
C LEU A 292 0.66 0.82 -8.00
N THR A 293 0.40 1.96 -8.65
CA THR A 293 1.19 2.49 -9.77
C THR A 293 2.53 3.08 -9.30
N ASN A 294 2.68 3.37 -8.00
CA ASN A 294 3.91 3.94 -7.47
C ASN A 294 5.09 2.99 -7.67
N ARG A 295 6.16 3.53 -8.26
CA ARG A 295 7.40 2.81 -8.53
C ARG A 295 8.52 3.39 -7.69
N TYR A 296 9.16 2.53 -6.93
CA TYR A 296 10.32 2.88 -6.13
C TYR A 296 11.57 2.28 -6.75
N ASP A 297 12.69 3.00 -6.59
CA ASP A 297 14.00 2.46 -6.93
C ASP A 297 14.42 1.47 -5.84
N TYR A 298 14.17 0.18 -6.09
CA TYR A 298 14.41 -0.90 -5.13
C TYR A 298 15.86 -0.96 -4.63
N ASN A 299 16.82 -0.52 -5.46
CA ASN A 299 18.23 -0.47 -5.07
C ASN A 299 18.50 0.57 -3.99
N ASN A 300 17.77 1.67 -4.02
CA ASN A 300 17.95 2.81 -3.12
C ASN A 300 16.98 2.83 -1.94
N VAL A 301 15.89 2.08 -1.97
CA VAL A 301 14.96 1.97 -0.83
C VAL A 301 15.57 1.11 0.29
N LEU A 302 15.48 1.62 1.52
CA LEU A 302 15.79 0.86 2.74
C LEU A 302 14.55 0.13 3.27
N PHE A 303 13.47 0.87 3.55
CA PHE A 303 12.18 0.30 3.95
C PHE A 303 11.02 1.28 3.69
N LEU A 304 9.80 0.73 3.68
CA LEU A 304 8.54 1.47 3.63
C LEU A 304 7.74 1.20 4.90
N SER A 305 7.03 2.21 5.40
CA SER A 305 6.09 2.07 6.51
C SER A 305 4.86 2.96 6.31
N LYS A 306 3.75 2.64 6.98
CA LYS A 306 2.62 3.57 7.05
C LYS A 306 3.03 4.82 7.83
N PHE A 307 2.78 5.99 7.26
CA PHE A 307 3.09 7.26 7.90
C PHE A 307 2.12 7.54 9.05
N ASP A 308 2.66 8.03 10.16
CA ASP A 308 1.92 8.55 11.31
C ASP A 308 2.57 9.87 11.73
N LEU A 309 1.75 10.90 11.92
CA LEU A 309 2.20 12.24 12.34
C LEU A 309 2.89 12.23 13.70
N LYS A 310 2.50 11.31 14.59
CA LYS A 310 3.12 11.14 15.91
C LYS A 310 4.26 10.11 15.92
N GLY A 311 4.52 9.49 14.77
CA GLY A 311 5.56 8.46 14.66
C GLY A 311 6.96 9.06 14.70
N VAL A 312 7.86 8.36 15.39
CA VAL A 312 9.27 8.75 15.54
C VAL A 312 10.12 7.91 14.60
N LEU A 313 10.83 8.56 13.69
CA LEU A 313 11.84 7.91 12.88
C LEU A 313 13.16 7.84 13.67
N SER A 314 13.64 6.62 13.87
CA SER A 314 14.92 6.33 14.52
C SER A 314 15.90 5.80 13.49
N SER A 315 17.04 6.45 13.34
CA SER A 315 18.00 6.18 12.26
C SER A 315 19.44 6.17 12.76
N VAL A 316 20.25 5.26 12.20
CA VAL A 316 21.70 5.20 12.39
C VAL A 316 22.38 5.46 11.06
N TYR A 317 23.24 6.47 11.03
CA TYR A 317 23.98 6.84 9.83
C TYR A 317 25.46 7.06 10.14
N TYR A 318 26.30 6.87 9.13
CA TYR A 318 27.72 7.18 9.17
C TYR A 318 27.95 8.56 8.55
N ASP A 319 28.71 9.42 9.24
CA ASP A 319 29.14 10.71 8.69
C ASP A 319 30.52 10.58 8.05
N GLY A 320 30.61 10.87 6.75
CA GLY A 320 31.85 10.75 5.98
C GLY A 320 32.95 11.74 6.39
N LYS A 321 32.60 12.93 6.89
CA LYS A 321 33.55 13.96 7.34
C LYS A 321 34.08 13.64 8.73
N LEU A 322 33.19 13.29 9.65
CA LEU A 322 33.56 13.01 11.04
C LEU A 322 34.03 11.57 11.26
N LYS A 323 33.88 10.69 10.26
CA LYS A 323 34.26 9.27 10.28
C LYS A 323 33.73 8.50 11.50
N ASN A 324 32.50 8.83 11.90
CA ASN A 324 31.85 8.27 13.09
C ASN A 324 30.37 7.96 12.78
N TYR A 325 29.78 7.08 13.58
CA TYR A 325 28.37 6.73 13.50
C TYR A 325 27.54 7.57 14.47
N TYR A 326 26.37 7.99 14.03
CA TYR A 326 25.42 8.81 14.78
C TYR A 326 24.06 8.13 14.80
N VAL A 327 23.39 8.22 15.95
CA VAL A 327 21.99 7.83 16.13
C VAL A 327 21.15 9.10 16.19
N LYS A 328 20.06 9.11 15.44
CA LYS A 328 19.15 10.25 15.32
C LYS A 328 17.71 9.78 15.45
N ARG A 329 16.93 10.49 16.25
CA ARG A 329 15.49 10.27 16.43
C ARG A 329 14.75 11.58 16.20
N PHE A 330 13.73 11.57 15.34
CA PHE A 330 12.96 12.77 15.01
C PHE A 330 11.56 12.41 14.51
N CYS A 331 10.62 13.34 14.67
CA CYS A 331 9.29 13.24 14.05
C CYS A 331 9.35 13.81 12.63
N VAL A 332 8.67 13.16 11.69
CA VAL A 332 8.59 13.65 10.31
C VAL A 332 7.51 14.74 10.26
N GLU A 333 7.93 15.99 10.14
CA GLU A 333 7.05 17.18 10.20
C GLU A 333 6.39 17.51 8.85
N THR A 334 6.92 16.98 7.75
CA THR A 334 6.44 17.34 6.41
C THR A 334 5.20 16.53 6.05
N THR A 335 4.20 17.17 5.47
CA THR A 335 3.01 16.52 4.89
C THR A 335 2.96 16.59 3.36
N THR A 336 3.95 17.25 2.73
CA THR A 336 4.00 17.39 1.27
C THR A 336 4.38 16.05 0.62
N PRO A 337 3.50 15.43 -0.17
CA PRO A 337 3.80 14.17 -0.86
C PRO A 337 4.77 14.39 -2.04
N ASN A 338 5.44 13.32 -2.45
CA ASN A 338 6.32 13.21 -3.61
C ASN A 338 7.51 14.18 -3.62
N LYS A 339 7.98 14.58 -2.42
CA LYS A 339 9.17 15.40 -2.25
C LYS A 339 10.16 14.72 -1.31
N LYS A 340 11.40 14.61 -1.76
CA LYS A 340 12.51 14.03 -0.99
C LYS A 340 13.13 15.07 -0.06
N PHE A 341 13.38 14.65 1.17
CA PHE A 341 14.06 15.45 2.18
C PHE A 341 15.23 14.67 2.77
N THR A 342 16.42 15.27 2.73
CA THR A 342 17.62 14.67 3.30
C THR A 342 17.68 14.96 4.80
N PHE A 343 17.87 13.93 5.61
CA PHE A 343 18.00 14.06 7.07
C PHE A 343 19.37 13.63 7.59
N ILE A 344 20.27 13.14 6.73
CA ILE A 344 21.66 12.84 7.09
C ILE A 344 22.63 13.89 6.55
N SER A 345 23.89 13.78 6.94
CA SER A 345 24.98 14.63 6.47
C SER A 345 25.25 14.47 4.97
N LEU A 346 25.26 15.56 4.20
CA LEU A 346 25.50 15.58 2.74
C LEU A 346 26.98 15.39 2.33
N ASN A 347 27.87 15.16 3.31
CA ASN A 347 29.29 14.97 3.03
C ASN A 347 29.56 13.69 2.23
N LYS A 348 30.59 13.72 1.38
CA LYS A 348 31.02 12.55 0.60
C LYS A 348 31.33 11.37 1.54
N GLY A 349 30.72 10.21 1.27
CA GLY A 349 30.89 8.98 2.05
C GLY A 349 29.93 8.81 3.23
N SER A 350 29.04 9.77 3.48
CA SER A 350 27.94 9.57 4.42
C SER A 350 26.93 8.56 3.87
N LYS A 351 26.39 7.72 4.76
CA LYS A 351 25.44 6.66 4.37
C LYS A 351 24.51 6.31 5.53
N LEU A 352 23.27 5.97 5.20
CA LEU A 352 22.31 5.42 6.14
C LEU A 352 22.56 3.92 6.28
N GLU A 353 22.76 3.42 7.50
CA GLU A 353 22.98 1.99 7.75
C GLU A 353 21.75 1.28 8.33
N TYR A 354 21.00 1.97 9.18
CA TYR A 354 19.78 1.42 9.78
C TYR A 354 18.75 2.51 9.96
N SER A 355 17.47 2.18 9.80
CA SER A 355 16.39 3.07 10.19
C SER A 355 15.12 2.28 10.44
N THR A 356 14.33 2.76 11.39
CA THR A 356 13.04 2.19 11.79
C THR A 356 12.05 3.30 12.11
N PHE A 357 10.77 3.00 11.95
CA PHE A 357 9.66 3.88 12.33
C PHE A 357 8.83 3.29 13.48
N LYS A 358 9.35 2.25 14.16
CA LYS A 358 8.73 1.64 15.33
C LYS A 358 9.41 2.12 16.61
N LEU A 359 8.62 2.20 17.68
CA LEU A 359 9.11 2.52 19.02
C LEU A 359 9.68 1.28 19.72
N GLY A 360 10.62 1.49 20.64
CA GLY A 360 11.15 0.45 21.53
C GLY A 360 12.14 -0.51 20.89
N GLU A 361 12.76 -0.15 19.77
CA GLU A 361 13.69 -1.04 19.08
C GLU A 361 15.11 -1.02 19.69
N THR A 362 15.62 -2.21 19.99
CA THR A 362 17.03 -2.44 20.30
C THR A 362 17.74 -2.90 19.03
N ILE A 363 18.82 -2.22 18.67
CA ILE A 363 19.68 -2.57 17.54
C ILE A 363 20.92 -3.31 18.04
N ILE A 364 21.44 -4.21 17.21
CA ILE A 364 22.73 -4.88 17.45
C ILE A 364 23.72 -4.44 16.37
N PHE A 365 24.96 -4.18 16.75
CA PHE A 365 26.05 -3.89 15.81
C PHE A 365 27.36 -4.52 16.26
N LYS A 366 28.30 -4.68 15.33
CA LYS A 366 29.59 -5.33 15.60
C LYS A 366 30.73 -4.33 15.52
N HIS A 367 31.63 -4.37 16.49
CA HIS A 367 32.85 -3.55 16.49
C HIS A 367 34.10 -4.39 16.76
N TYR A 368 35.24 -3.90 16.28
CA TYR A 368 36.52 -4.57 16.50
C TYR A 368 37.14 -4.14 17.82
N LYS A 369 37.36 -5.10 18.72
CA LYS A 369 38.12 -4.93 19.96
C LYS A 369 39.25 -5.96 19.97
N ASN A 370 40.50 -5.50 20.04
CA ASN A 370 41.70 -6.36 20.05
C ASN A 370 41.71 -7.44 18.93
N LYS A 371 41.34 -7.05 17.69
CA LYS A 371 41.21 -7.92 16.50
C LYS A 371 40.04 -8.94 16.53
N ASN A 372 39.32 -9.07 17.63
CA ASN A 372 38.10 -9.87 17.72
C ASN A 372 36.86 -9.01 17.43
N LEU A 373 35.81 -9.67 16.91
CA LEU A 373 34.56 -9.03 16.51
C LEU A 373 33.51 -9.24 17.61
N GLU A 374 33.24 -8.20 18.40
CA GLU A 374 32.24 -8.23 19.49
C GLU A 374 30.92 -7.62 19.01
N SER A 375 29.80 -8.16 19.50
CA SER A 375 28.46 -7.62 19.21
C SER A 375 27.97 -6.81 20.40
N VAL A 376 27.42 -5.63 20.15
CA VAL A 376 26.91 -4.70 21.16
C VAL A 376 25.45 -4.42 20.87
N GLU A 377 24.64 -4.46 21.93
CA GLU A 377 23.23 -4.03 21.90
C GLU A 377 23.13 -2.55 22.25
N LEU A 378 22.30 -1.81 21.52
CA LEU A 378 22.01 -0.41 21.80
C LEU A 378 20.49 -0.19 21.75
N ASP A 379 19.94 0.22 22.89
CA ASP A 379 18.55 0.64 23.00
C ASP A 379 18.44 2.07 22.47
N VAL A 380 17.82 2.21 21.31
CA VAL A 380 17.76 3.49 20.59
C VAL A 380 16.94 4.51 21.37
N ASP A 381 15.91 4.05 22.07
CA ASP A 381 14.96 4.92 22.77
C ASP A 381 15.59 5.57 24.00
N ASN A 382 16.42 4.82 24.72
CA ASN A 382 17.15 5.31 25.89
C ASN A 382 18.41 6.09 25.52
N PHE A 383 18.94 5.92 24.30
CA PHE A 383 20.22 6.52 23.90
C PHE A 383 20.10 8.00 23.49
N ILE A 384 18.96 8.41 22.94
CA ILE A 384 18.74 9.78 22.50
C ILE A 384 17.26 10.17 22.58
N ASP A 385 16.99 11.39 23.03
CA ASP A 385 15.64 11.97 22.96
C ASP A 385 15.25 12.37 21.52
N ILE A 386 13.97 12.64 21.33
CA ILE A 386 13.46 13.13 20.04
C ILE A 386 14.05 14.52 19.78
N LYS A 387 14.85 14.65 18.73
CA LYS A 387 15.41 15.92 18.26
C LYS A 387 14.71 16.37 16.98
N GLY A 388 14.95 17.61 16.57
CA GLY A 388 14.50 18.11 15.27
C GLY A 388 15.17 17.38 14.10
N TRP A 389 14.47 17.29 12.97
CA TRP A 389 14.93 16.56 11.78
C TRP A 389 16.21 17.10 11.14
N LYS A 390 16.67 18.32 11.49
CA LYS A 390 17.97 18.88 11.05
C LYS A 390 19.14 18.58 12.00
N ALA A 391 18.87 18.06 13.20
CA ALA A 391 19.92 17.80 14.19
C ALA A 391 20.84 16.65 13.75
N ILE A 392 22.12 16.70 14.13
CA ILE A 392 23.10 15.66 13.78
C ILE A 392 22.83 14.35 14.56
N GLY A 393 22.29 14.44 15.78
CA GLY A 393 22.06 13.26 16.64
C GLY A 393 23.17 13.08 17.68
N ASN A 394 23.27 11.88 18.26
CA ASN A 394 24.27 11.51 19.27
C ASN A 394 25.29 10.53 18.67
N LYS A 395 26.57 10.72 18.98
CA LYS A 395 27.67 9.86 18.51
C LYS A 395 27.66 8.51 19.23
N ILE A 396 27.78 7.41 18.49
CA ILE A 396 27.96 6.07 19.08
C ILE A 396 29.38 5.99 19.70
N PRO A 397 29.52 5.62 20.99
CA PRO A 397 30.79 5.64 21.71
C PRO A 397 31.68 4.42 21.42
N TYR A 398 31.70 3.93 20.17
CA TYR A 398 32.48 2.77 19.75
C TYR A 398 33.31 3.09 18.50
N ASN A 399 34.59 2.71 18.55
CA ASN A 399 35.53 2.87 17.45
C ASN A 399 35.59 1.59 16.60
N LYS A 400 35.96 1.71 15.31
CA LYS A 400 36.11 0.59 14.36
C LYS A 400 34.86 -0.30 14.28
N ILE A 401 33.68 0.31 14.14
CA ILE A 401 32.43 -0.42 13.89
C ILE A 401 32.49 -1.03 12.46
N ARG A 402 32.10 -2.30 12.34
CA ARG A 402 31.98 -2.97 11.04
C ARG A 402 30.75 -2.42 10.33
N SER A 403 30.98 -1.76 9.19
CA SER A 403 29.89 -1.25 8.35
C SER A 403 28.94 -2.39 7.91
N GLY A 404 27.64 -2.10 7.91
CA GLY A 404 26.59 -3.03 7.52
C GLY A 404 26.30 -4.11 8.57
N SER A 405 26.81 -3.95 9.79
CA SER A 405 26.54 -4.88 10.90
C SER A 405 25.31 -4.53 11.73
N PHE A 406 24.71 -3.36 11.51
CA PHE A 406 23.50 -2.95 12.21
C PHE A 406 22.32 -3.82 11.81
N GLY A 407 21.66 -4.39 12.82
CA GLY A 407 20.47 -5.20 12.63
C GLY A 407 19.46 -4.99 13.76
N PHE A 408 18.22 -5.35 13.48
CA PHE A 408 17.17 -5.44 14.49
C PHE A 408 17.44 -6.64 15.42
N LEU A 409 17.30 -6.45 16.72
CA LEU A 409 17.40 -7.54 17.71
C LEU A 409 16.04 -7.85 18.35
N LYS A 410 15.43 -6.86 19.01
CA LYS A 410 14.18 -7.00 19.75
C LYS A 410 13.43 -5.66 19.78
N SER A 411 12.11 -5.71 19.88
CA SER A 411 11.30 -4.55 20.24
C SER A 411 10.69 -4.75 21.63
N LYS A 412 10.71 -3.71 22.46
CA LYS A 412 9.84 -3.68 23.64
C LYS A 412 8.39 -3.62 23.15
N LYS A 413 7.48 -4.39 23.77
CA LYS A 413 6.04 -4.22 23.53
C LYS A 413 5.65 -2.86 24.12
N VAL A 414 5.50 -1.84 23.28
CA VAL A 414 4.92 -0.57 23.70
C VAL A 414 3.42 -0.80 23.80
N ILE A 415 2.91 -0.83 25.02
CA ILE A 415 1.47 -0.77 25.30
C ILE A 415 1.05 0.65 24.92
N HIS A 416 0.28 0.80 23.84
CA HIS A 416 -0.42 2.06 23.60
C HIS A 416 -1.49 2.20 24.68
N GLU A 417 -1.19 2.94 25.75
CA GLU A 417 -2.22 3.46 26.63
C GLU A 417 -3.11 4.41 25.80
N LYS A 418 -4.24 3.88 25.35
CA LYS A 418 -5.36 4.70 24.91
C LYS A 418 -5.87 5.43 26.15
N HIS A 419 -5.49 6.69 26.31
CA HIS A 419 -6.21 7.60 27.20
C HIS A 419 -7.63 7.81 26.65
N ASN A 420 -8.53 6.88 26.94
CA ASN A 420 -9.95 7.17 27.03
C ASN A 420 -10.25 7.45 28.50
N LYS A 421 -10.33 8.74 28.85
CA LYS A 421 -11.01 9.16 30.07
C LYS A 421 -12.50 8.88 29.90
N ILE A 422 -12.96 7.78 30.48
CA ILE A 422 -14.35 7.60 30.92
C ILE A 422 -14.24 6.90 32.27
N GLY A 423 -14.66 7.59 33.33
CA GLY A 423 -14.59 7.08 34.68
C GLY A 423 -15.60 5.96 34.92
N SER A 424 -15.22 5.01 35.77
CA SER A 424 -16.06 4.42 36.82
C SER A 424 -15.25 3.32 37.52
N ASP A 425 -15.20 3.48 38.83
CA ASP A 425 -15.19 2.46 39.88
C ASP A 425 -14.08 1.41 39.95
N VAL A 426 -13.31 1.58 41.02
CA VAL A 426 -12.40 0.61 41.61
C VAL A 426 -13.21 -0.60 42.09
N VAL A 427 -12.93 -1.78 41.53
CA VAL A 427 -13.20 -3.06 42.19
C VAL A 427 -11.90 -3.85 42.17
N ASN A 428 -11.29 -3.98 43.34
CA ASN A 428 -10.20 -4.90 43.61
C ASN A 428 -10.81 -6.29 43.79
N ASP A 429 -10.45 -7.27 42.96
CA ASP A 429 -10.66 -8.68 43.29
C ASP A 429 -9.39 -9.49 43.00
N ASN A 430 -8.75 -9.94 44.08
CA ASN A 430 -7.70 -10.95 44.07
C ASN A 430 -8.38 -12.32 44.10
N PHE A 431 -8.32 -13.08 43.01
CA PHE A 431 -8.81 -14.46 42.98
C PHE A 431 -7.68 -15.43 43.37
N ASN A 432 -7.96 -16.33 44.32
CA ASN A 432 -7.08 -17.44 44.69
C ASN A 432 -7.47 -18.74 43.98
N VAL A 433 -6.49 -19.62 43.76
CA VAL A 433 -6.65 -20.88 43.03
C VAL A 433 -7.61 -21.82 43.78
N GLY A 434 -8.81 -22.01 43.25
CA GLY A 434 -9.84 -22.90 43.79
C GLY A 434 -11.27 -22.38 43.69
N GLU A 435 -11.49 -21.11 43.34
CA GLU A 435 -12.84 -20.56 43.15
C GLU A 435 -13.42 -20.91 41.76
N SER A 436 -14.63 -21.49 41.77
CA SER A 436 -15.44 -21.73 40.58
C SER A 436 -16.31 -20.51 40.30
N VAL A 437 -16.22 -19.98 39.08
CA VAL A 437 -17.05 -18.87 38.60
C VAL A 437 -18.33 -19.45 37.97
N GLU A 438 -19.49 -19.17 38.56
CA GLU A 438 -20.78 -19.41 37.90
C GLU A 438 -21.00 -18.35 36.82
N LEU A 439 -21.16 -18.81 35.58
CA LEU A 439 -21.45 -17.97 34.43
C LEU A 439 -22.97 -17.99 34.19
N ASP A 440 -23.65 -16.92 34.59
CA ASP A 440 -25.04 -16.67 34.18
C ASP A 440 -25.09 -16.35 32.68
N LEU A 441 -25.36 -17.37 31.87
CA LEU A 441 -25.60 -17.26 30.43
C LEU A 441 -27.11 -17.28 30.18
N GLU A 442 -27.62 -16.25 29.49
CA GLU A 442 -29.02 -16.20 29.04
C GLU A 442 -29.34 -17.35 28.05
N PRO A 443 -30.55 -17.97 28.14
CA PRO A 443 -30.83 -19.28 27.54
C PRO A 443 -31.08 -19.35 26.02
N ASP A 444 -30.77 -18.31 25.23
CA ASP A 444 -31.15 -18.25 23.81
C ASP A 444 -30.01 -18.49 22.79
N GLN A 445 -28.86 -19.03 23.21
CA GLN A 445 -27.74 -19.33 22.30
C GLN A 445 -27.33 -20.82 22.21
N LEU A 446 -28.24 -21.75 22.49
CA LEU A 446 -28.01 -23.19 22.33
C LEU A 446 -29.01 -23.80 21.34
N ASN A 447 -28.75 -23.64 20.04
CA ASN A 447 -29.32 -24.48 18.98
C ASN A 447 -28.50 -24.40 17.68
N LEU A 448 -27.19 -24.64 17.79
CA LEU A 448 -26.37 -25.08 16.66
C LEU A 448 -25.99 -26.53 16.98
N PHE A 449 -26.23 -27.45 16.05
CA PHE A 449 -26.06 -28.91 16.14
C PHE A 449 -27.29 -29.69 16.63
N ASN A 450 -28.30 -29.76 15.78
CA ASN A 450 -29.16 -30.95 15.64
C ASN A 450 -29.47 -31.15 14.16
N GLU A 451 -28.62 -31.91 13.47
CA GLU A 451 -28.95 -32.56 12.19
C GLU A 451 -29.06 -34.07 12.45
N LYS A 452 -30.29 -34.55 12.42
CA LYS A 452 -30.67 -35.92 12.07
C LYS A 452 -31.91 -35.81 11.20
N ASP A 453 -31.71 -35.96 9.90
CA ASP A 453 -32.45 -36.87 9.01
C ASP A 453 -31.78 -36.91 7.63
#